data_AF-A0A5B8XXE1-F1
#
_entry.id   AF-A0A5B8XXE1-F1
#
_cell.length_a   1.000
_cell.length_b   1.000
_cell.length_c   1.000
_cell.angle_alpha   90.00
_cell.angle_beta   90.00
_cell.angle_gamma   90.00
#
_symmetry.space_group_name_H-M   'P 1'
#
loop_
_entity.id
_entity.type
_entity.pdbx_description
1 polymer ?
#
loop_
_entity_poly.entity_id
_entity_poly.type
_entity_poly.pdbx_seq_one_letter_code
_entity_poly.pdbx_strand_id
1 'polypeptide(L)'
;MQSNVMRIGEVAERCEVSTDTLRYYEKRGLVDEPLRFESSGYRAYPPEIIERVLFIKQAQQLGFTLAEIGRLLKLRADLTASCGEVREVARQKIDGIRVKITYLERMLEGIEELARICPGDVPANICPIVAMLSSNQP
;
A
#
# COMPACT_ATOMS: atom_id res chain seq x y z
N MET A 1 -30.54 2.10 -20.01
CA MET A 1 -29.21 2.54 -19.55
C MET A 1 -28.20 1.59 -20.14
N GLN A 2 -27.35 2.05 -21.07
CA GLN A 2 -26.27 1.21 -21.59
C GLN A 2 -25.25 1.02 -20.45
N SER A 3 -25.17 -0.19 -19.92
CA SER A 3 -24.10 -0.60 -19.03
C SER A 3 -22.80 -0.60 -19.85
N ASN A 4 -22.09 0.52 -19.85
CA ASN A 4 -20.83 0.64 -20.58
C ASN A 4 -19.76 -0.14 -19.83
N VAL A 5 -19.72 -1.44 -20.07
CA VAL A 5 -18.71 -2.33 -19.52
C VAL A 5 -17.36 -2.04 -20.17
N MET A 6 -16.30 -2.14 -19.38
CA MET A 6 -14.94 -1.83 -19.80
C MET A 6 -14.07 -3.07 -19.83
N ARG A 7 -13.04 -3.06 -20.68
CA ARG A 7 -11.98 -4.07 -20.65
C ARG A 7 -10.99 -3.75 -19.53
N ILE A 8 -10.23 -4.76 -19.08
CA ILE A 8 -9.22 -4.58 -18.03
C ILE A 8 -8.20 -3.47 -18.35
N GLY A 9 -7.83 -3.32 -19.62
CA GLY A 9 -6.91 -2.27 -20.08
C GLY A 9 -7.48 -0.86 -19.92
N GLU A 10 -8.76 -0.69 -20.21
CA GLU A 10 -9.47 0.60 -20.07
C GLU A 10 -9.62 0.98 -18.60
N VAL A 11 -9.91 0.00 -17.73
CA VAL A 11 -9.95 0.20 -16.28
C VAL A 11 -8.57 0.60 -15.75
N ALA A 12 -7.54 -0.13 -16.18
CA ALA A 12 -6.15 0.12 -15.79
C ALA A 12 -5.70 1.54 -16.13
N GLU A 13 -5.95 1.96 -17.36
CA GLU A 13 -5.64 3.30 -17.86
C GLU A 13 -6.38 4.38 -17.05
N ARG A 14 -7.70 4.24 -16.87
CA ARG A 14 -8.51 5.23 -16.14
C ARG A 14 -8.17 5.34 -14.65
N CYS A 15 -7.68 4.27 -14.05
CA CYS A 15 -7.27 4.26 -12.64
C CYS A 15 -5.77 4.54 -12.46
N GLU A 16 -5.02 4.71 -13.57
CA GLU A 16 -3.57 4.81 -13.61
C GLU A 16 -2.89 3.69 -12.81
N VAL A 17 -3.30 2.45 -13.08
CA VAL A 17 -2.70 1.24 -12.50
C VAL A 17 -2.32 0.28 -13.63
N SER A 18 -1.42 -0.66 -13.35
CA SER A 18 -1.15 -1.73 -14.32
C SER A 18 -2.30 -2.74 -14.37
N THR A 19 -2.45 -3.44 -15.49
CA THR A 19 -3.39 -4.57 -15.59
C THR A 19 -3.02 -5.69 -14.63
N ASP A 20 -1.74 -5.89 -14.33
CA ASP A 20 -1.27 -6.84 -13.31
C ASP A 20 -1.70 -6.44 -11.90
N THR A 21 -1.72 -5.13 -11.59
CA THR A 21 -2.24 -4.59 -10.33
C THR A 21 -3.73 -4.92 -10.17
N LEU A 22 -4.53 -4.74 -11.23
CA LEU A 22 -5.95 -5.13 -11.21
C LEU A 22 -6.14 -6.63 -10.98
N ARG A 23 -5.40 -7.47 -11.73
CA ARG A 23 -5.41 -8.93 -11.54
C ARG A 23 -4.99 -9.33 -10.13
N TYR A 24 -4.06 -8.59 -9.55
CA TYR A 24 -3.61 -8.82 -8.18
C TYR A 24 -4.70 -8.47 -7.15
N TYR A 25 -5.45 -7.38 -7.36
CA TYR A 25 -6.60 -7.05 -6.52
C TYR A 25 -7.72 -8.07 -6.63
N GLU A 26 -7.99 -8.59 -7.84
CA GLU A 26 -8.93 -9.70 -8.06
C GLU A 26 -8.53 -10.94 -7.27
N LYS A 27 -7.27 -11.38 -7.41
CA LYS A 27 -6.74 -12.56 -6.69
C LYS A 27 -6.81 -12.40 -5.17
N ARG A 28 -6.79 -11.17 -4.67
CA ARG A 28 -6.91 -10.84 -3.24
C ARG A 28 -8.36 -10.60 -2.79
N GLY A 29 -9.35 -10.77 -3.69
CA GLY A 29 -10.76 -10.53 -3.39
C GLY A 29 -11.09 -9.06 -3.12
N LEU A 30 -10.21 -8.14 -3.51
CA LEU A 30 -10.41 -6.70 -3.33
C LEU A 30 -11.16 -6.07 -4.48
N VAL A 31 -11.22 -6.74 -5.62
CA VAL A 31 -12.01 -6.37 -6.79
C VAL A 31 -12.82 -7.61 -7.16
N ASP A 32 -14.12 -7.43 -7.40
CA ASP A 32 -14.99 -8.54 -7.76
C ASP A 32 -14.57 -9.14 -9.11
N GLU A 33 -14.75 -10.45 -9.25
CA GLU A 33 -14.42 -11.11 -10.52
C GLU A 33 -15.36 -10.58 -11.62
N PRO A 34 -14.82 -10.08 -12.74
CA PRO A 34 -15.63 -9.49 -13.80
C PRO A 34 -16.53 -10.53 -14.45
N LEU A 35 -17.68 -10.07 -14.94
CA LEU A 35 -18.55 -10.87 -15.79
C LEU A 35 -17.79 -11.22 -17.08
N ARG A 36 -17.95 -12.45 -17.56
CA ARG A 36 -17.45 -12.84 -18.88
C ARG A 36 -18.52 -12.50 -19.91
N PHE A 37 -18.15 -11.77 -20.96
CA PHE A 37 -19.08 -11.48 -22.04
C PHE A 37 -19.37 -12.77 -22.83
N GLU A 38 -20.64 -13.17 -22.89
CA GLU A 38 -21.08 -14.45 -23.46
C GLU A 38 -20.66 -14.65 -24.92
N SER A 39 -20.53 -13.58 -25.69
CA SER A 39 -20.22 -13.62 -27.12
C SER A 39 -18.74 -13.67 -27.48
N SER A 40 -17.83 -13.36 -26.54
CA SER A 40 -16.40 -13.21 -26.86
C SER A 40 -15.43 -13.73 -25.80
N GLY A 41 -15.92 -14.14 -24.63
CA GLY A 41 -15.10 -14.71 -23.56
C GLY A 41 -14.18 -13.73 -22.84
N TYR A 42 -14.16 -12.44 -23.23
CA TYR A 42 -13.36 -11.42 -22.56
C TYR A 42 -14.00 -10.97 -21.24
N ARG A 43 -13.14 -10.59 -20.28
CA ARG A 43 -13.52 -10.00 -18.99
C ARG A 43 -14.08 -8.60 -19.20
N ALA A 44 -15.26 -8.34 -18.65
CA ALA A 44 -15.95 -7.08 -18.73
C ALA A 44 -16.23 -6.54 -17.33
N TYR A 45 -15.74 -5.34 -17.05
CA TYR A 45 -15.86 -4.71 -15.74
C TYR A 45 -16.95 -3.65 -15.77
N PRO A 46 -17.77 -3.56 -14.73
CA PRO A 46 -18.77 -2.53 -14.64
C PRO A 46 -18.11 -1.20 -14.20
N PRO A 47 -18.69 -0.03 -14.50
CA PRO A 47 -18.07 1.27 -14.27
C PRO A 47 -17.71 1.55 -12.80
N GLU A 48 -18.43 0.96 -11.86
CA GLU A 48 -18.24 1.08 -10.41
C GLU A 48 -16.86 0.56 -9.97
N ILE A 49 -16.20 -0.26 -10.80
CA ILE A 49 -14.86 -0.75 -10.52
C ILE A 49 -13.84 0.39 -10.41
N ILE A 50 -14.03 1.49 -11.15
CA ILE A 50 -13.10 2.60 -11.15
C ILE A 50 -13.03 3.22 -9.76
N GLU A 51 -14.17 3.53 -9.15
CA GLU A 51 -14.22 4.08 -7.79
C GLU A 51 -13.58 3.15 -6.78
N ARG A 52 -13.79 1.84 -6.94
CA ARG A 52 -13.22 0.83 -6.05
C ARG A 52 -11.70 0.77 -6.16
N VAL A 53 -11.15 0.80 -7.37
CA VAL A 53 -9.70 0.76 -7.60
C VAL A 53 -9.04 2.06 -7.12
N LEU A 54 -9.66 3.22 -7.38
CA LEU A 54 -9.18 4.51 -6.86
C LEU A 54 -9.18 4.55 -5.34
N PHE A 55 -10.21 3.98 -4.69
CA PHE A 55 -10.24 3.83 -3.23
C PHE A 55 -9.06 3.00 -2.71
N ILE A 56 -8.79 1.85 -3.33
CA ILE A 56 -7.66 0.98 -2.97
C ILE A 56 -6.34 1.76 -3.13
N LYS A 57 -6.14 2.44 -4.26
CA LYS A 57 -4.93 3.24 -4.55
C LYS A 57 -4.71 4.33 -3.49
N GLN A 58 -5.73 5.11 -3.17
CA GLN A 58 -5.64 6.17 -2.15
C GLN A 58 -5.32 5.59 -0.76
N ALA A 59 -5.96 4.49 -0.37
CA ALA A 59 -5.69 3.88 0.92
C ALA A 59 -4.26 3.31 1.00
N GLN A 60 -3.73 2.73 -0.08
CA GLN A 60 -2.34 2.29 -0.12
C GLN A 60 -1.34 3.45 0.02
N GLN A 61 -1.63 4.61 -0.59
CA GLN A 61 -0.79 5.81 -0.45
C GLN A 61 -0.71 6.28 1.01
N LEU A 62 -1.75 6.06 1.80
CA LEU A 62 -1.79 6.33 3.24
C LEU A 62 -1.17 5.21 4.09
N GLY A 63 -0.58 4.19 3.47
CA GLY A 63 0.09 3.09 4.16
C GLY A 63 -0.85 2.00 4.69
N PHE A 64 -2.11 1.96 4.25
CA PHE A 64 -2.97 0.82 4.53
C PHE A 64 -2.52 -0.41 3.74
N THR A 65 -2.44 -1.53 4.43
CA THR A 65 -2.22 -2.85 3.85
C THR A 65 -3.46 -3.30 3.10
N LEU A 66 -3.29 -4.21 2.14
CA LEU A 66 -4.41 -4.79 1.41
C LEU A 66 -5.47 -5.46 2.32
N ALA A 67 -5.04 -6.03 3.45
CA ALA A 67 -5.96 -6.62 4.42
C ALA A 67 -6.83 -5.54 5.10
N GLU A 68 -6.23 -4.43 5.52
CA GLU A 68 -6.97 -3.29 6.09
C GLU A 68 -7.92 -2.66 5.06
N ILE A 69 -7.46 -2.51 3.81
CA ILE A 69 -8.29 -1.99 2.72
C ILE A 69 -9.48 -2.90 2.47
N GLY A 70 -9.29 -4.22 2.51
CA GLY A 70 -10.39 -5.18 2.43
C GLY A 70 -11.42 -4.99 3.55
N ARG A 71 -10.98 -4.69 4.78
CA ARG A 71 -11.90 -4.35 5.89
C ARG A 71 -12.66 -3.06 5.61
N LEU A 72 -11.99 -2.01 5.15
CA LEU A 72 -12.63 -0.74 4.80
C LEU A 72 -13.66 -0.90 3.66
N LEU A 73 -13.35 -1.72 2.65
CA LEU A 73 -14.27 -2.03 1.56
C LEU A 73 -15.52 -2.78 2.06
N LYS A 74 -15.37 -3.70 3.01
CA LYS A 74 -16.50 -4.38 3.65
C LYS A 74 -17.37 -3.40 4.43
N LEU A 75 -16.75 -2.54 5.25
CA LEU A 75 -17.48 -1.50 5.99
C LEU A 75 -18.20 -0.53 5.06
N ARG A 76 -17.61 -0.17 3.90
CA ARG A 76 -18.27 0.68 2.89
C ARG A 76 -19.51 0.02 2.28
N ALA A 77 -19.51 -1.30 2.12
CA ALA A 77 -20.60 -2.05 1.52
C ALA A 77 -21.72 -2.42 2.52
N ASP A 78 -21.44 -2.34 3.82
CA ASP A 78 -22.38 -2.68 4.88
C ASP A 78 -23.24 -1.46 5.24
N LEU A 79 -24.55 -1.58 5.00
CA LEU A 79 -25.54 -0.52 5.28
C LEU A 79 -25.75 -0.27 6.78
N THR A 80 -25.28 -1.18 7.64
CA THR A 80 -25.39 -1.09 9.11
C THR A 80 -24.10 -0.62 9.77
N ALA A 81 -22.99 -0.59 9.02
CA ALA A 81 -21.71 -0.17 9.55
C ALA A 81 -21.70 1.31 9.94
N SER A 82 -21.07 1.60 11.08
CA SER A 82 -20.96 2.97 11.57
C SER A 82 -19.66 3.63 11.11
N CYS A 83 -19.66 4.96 11.03
CA CYS A 83 -18.41 5.71 10.86
C CYS A 83 -17.43 5.51 12.04
N GLY A 84 -17.88 4.96 13.17
CA GLY A 84 -17.05 4.58 14.31
C GLY A 84 -16.10 3.43 13.99
N GLU A 85 -16.53 2.43 13.23
CA GLU A 85 -15.70 1.29 12.85
C GLU A 85 -14.63 1.71 11.83
N VAL A 86 -15.00 2.56 10.87
CA VAL A 86 -14.04 3.16 9.92
C VAL A 86 -12.99 3.99 10.68
N ARG A 87 -13.42 4.79 11.67
CA ARG A 87 -12.52 5.56 12.53
C ARG A 87 -11.56 4.67 13.30
N GLU A 88 -12.01 3.51 13.78
CA GLU A 88 -11.16 2.59 14.52
C GLU A 88 -10.06 1.98 13.63
N VAL A 89 -10.38 1.59 12.40
CA VAL A 89 -9.37 1.13 11.44
C VAL A 89 -8.33 2.23 11.15
N ALA A 90 -8.77 3.49 11.05
CA ALA A 90 -7.87 4.62 10.88
C ALA A 90 -6.97 4.87 12.10
N ARG A 91 -7.51 4.74 13.32
CA ARG A 91 -6.72 4.88 14.57
C ARG A 91 -5.63 3.83 14.68
N GLN A 92 -5.95 2.57 14.38
CA GLN A 92 -4.95 1.50 14.35
C GLN A 92 -3.82 1.79 13.35
N LYS A 93 -4.15 2.37 12.19
CA LYS A 93 -3.15 2.82 11.22
C LYS A 93 -2.26 3.93 11.78
N ILE A 94 -2.85 4.94 12.44
CA ILE A 94 -2.12 6.04 13.08
C ILE A 94 -1.13 5.48 14.10
N ASP A 95 -1.56 4.56 14.96
CA ASP A 95 -0.69 4.01 16.00
C ASP A 95 0.46 3.19 15.39
N GLY A 96 0.18 2.38 14.35
CA GLY A 96 1.22 1.68 13.61
C GLY A 96 2.23 2.61 12.93
N ILE A 97 1.78 3.74 12.37
CA ILE A 97 2.66 4.76 11.79
C ILE A 97 3.52 5.40 12.86
N ARG A 98 2.95 5.76 14.02
CA ARG A 98 3.71 6.35 15.14
C ARG A 98 4.83 5.44 15.63
N VAL A 99 4.55 4.14 15.80
CA VAL A 99 5.58 3.15 16.16
C VAL A 99 6.70 3.14 15.13
N LYS A 100 6.36 3.18 13.84
CA LYS A 100 7.36 3.20 12.76
C LYS A 100 8.18 4.49 12.75
N ILE A 101 7.56 5.64 13.01
CA ILE A 101 8.26 6.93 13.15
C ILE A 101 9.29 6.83 14.27
N THR A 102 8.90 6.41 15.47
CA THR A 102 9.82 6.28 16.60
C THR A 102 10.98 5.32 16.30
N TYR A 103 10.72 4.22 15.58
CA TYR A 103 11.77 3.31 15.15
C TYR A 103 12.73 3.96 14.14
N LEU A 104 12.20 4.68 13.14
CA LEU A 104 13.00 5.36 12.13
C LEU A 104 13.81 6.53 12.72
N GLU A 105 13.26 7.27 13.69
CA GLU A 105 13.97 8.33 14.42
C GLU A 105 15.18 7.76 15.17
N ARG A 106 15.03 6.63 15.89
CA ARG A 106 16.15 5.97 16.56
C ARG A 106 17.23 5.48 15.59
N MET A 107 16.81 4.93 14.45
CA MET A 107 17.77 4.52 13.41
C MET A 107 18.53 5.73 12.86
N LEU A 108 17.82 6.83 12.63
CA LEU A 108 18.41 8.08 12.14
C LEU A 108 19.43 8.62 13.13
N GLU A 109 19.08 8.72 14.41
CA GLU A 109 19.99 9.14 15.48
C GLU A 109 21.28 8.29 15.50
N GLY A 110 21.15 6.97 15.39
CA GLY A 110 22.30 6.07 15.33
C GLY A 110 23.19 6.29 14.10
N ILE A 111 22.59 6.53 12.93
CA ILE A 111 23.33 6.82 11.70
C ILE A 111 24.01 8.20 11.77
N GLU A 112 23.33 9.21 12.34
CA GLU A 112 23.88 10.55 12.54
C GLU A 112 25.08 10.53 13.50
N GLU A 113 25.04 9.72 14.55
CA GLU A 113 26.18 9.50 15.45
C GLU A 113 27.38 8.92 14.70
N LEU A 114 27.16 7.85 13.93
CA LEU A 114 28.19 7.23 13.10
C LEU A 114 28.78 8.22 12.10
N ALA A 115 27.93 9.02 11.45
CA ALA A 115 28.38 10.06 10.51
C ALA A 115 29.25 11.12 11.20
N ARG A 116 28.92 11.50 12.44
CA ARG A 116 29.66 12.54 13.20
C ARG A 116 31.09 12.11 13.56
N ILE A 117 31.30 10.84 13.88
CA ILE A 117 32.62 10.32 14.26
C ILE A 117 33.53 10.03 13.05
N CYS A 118 33.00 10.10 11.83
CA CYS A 118 33.77 9.87 10.61
C CYS A 118 34.48 11.15 10.17
N PRO A 119 35.82 11.15 10.04
CA PRO A 119 36.57 12.32 9.56
C PRO A 119 36.36 12.60 8.06
N GLY A 120 35.92 11.60 7.28
CA GLY A 120 35.53 11.76 5.88
C GLY A 120 36.68 11.76 4.86
N ASP A 121 37.93 11.90 5.28
CA ASP A 121 39.13 11.95 4.43
C ASP A 121 40.12 10.79 4.68
N VAL A 122 39.69 9.76 5.43
CA VAL A 122 40.50 8.56 5.72
C VAL A 122 40.10 7.38 4.83
N PRO A 123 41.04 6.49 4.46
CA PRO A 123 40.72 5.22 3.80
C PRO A 123 39.70 4.37 4.56
N ALA A 124 38.82 3.68 3.83
CA ALA A 124 37.71 2.92 4.40
C ALA A 124 38.13 1.81 5.39
N ASN A 125 39.33 1.25 5.24
CA ASN A 125 39.87 0.22 6.14
C ASN A 125 40.29 0.76 7.52
N ILE A 126 40.36 2.08 7.70
CA ILE A 126 40.57 2.73 9.00
C ILE A 126 39.40 3.67 9.37
N CYS A 127 38.27 3.57 8.64
CA CYS A 127 37.10 4.38 8.89
C CYS A 127 36.44 3.97 10.24
N PRO A 128 36.21 4.92 11.16
CA PRO A 128 35.55 4.64 12.43
C PRO A 128 34.16 3.99 12.28
N ILE A 129 33.38 4.37 11.27
CA ILE A 129 32.08 3.76 10.99
C ILE A 129 32.23 2.26 10.67
N VAL A 130 33.14 1.93 9.75
CA VAL A 130 33.39 0.54 9.33
C VAL A 130 33.89 -0.29 10.52
N ALA A 131 34.77 0.28 11.33
CA ALA A 131 35.25 -0.35 12.55
C ALA A 131 34.09 -0.62 13.53
N MET A 132 33.24 0.37 13.83
CA MET A 132 32.11 0.20 14.76
C MET A 132 31.07 -0.81 14.27
N LEU A 133 30.72 -0.78 12.98
CA LEU A 133 29.78 -1.75 12.40
C LEU A 133 30.34 -3.18 12.38
N SER A 134 31.66 -3.33 12.26
CA SER A 134 32.33 -4.65 12.28
C SER A 134 32.59 -5.18 13.68
N SER A 135 32.62 -4.30 14.69
CA SER A 135 32.90 -4.65 16.10
C SER A 135 31.64 -5.06 16.88
N ASN A 136 30.46 -4.80 16.33
CA ASN A 136 29.19 -5.17 16.93
C ASN A 136 28.87 -6.65 16.60
N GLN A 137 29.59 -7.57 17.26
CA GLN A 137 29.10 -8.94 17.45
C GLN A 137 28.08 -8.95 18.63
N PRO A 138 27.09 -9.85 18.62
CA PRO A 138 26.00 -9.87 19.60
C PRO A 138 26.48 -9.89 21.05
#